data_AF-A0A0D2XSV9-F1
#
_entry.id   AF-A0A0D2XSV9-F1
#
_cell.length_a   1.000
_cell.length_b   1.000
_cell.length_c   1.000
_cell.angle_alpha   90.00
_cell.angle_beta   90.00
_cell.angle_gamma   90.00
#
_symmetry.space_group_name_H-M   'P 1'
#
loop_
_entity.id
_entity.type
_entity.pdbx_description
1 polymer ?
#
loop_
_entity_poly.entity_id
_entity_poly.type
_entity_poly.pdbx_seq_one_letter_code
_entity_poly.pdbx_strand_id
1 'polypeptide(L)'
;MSMLNRVTAFCDNKSDCRRVEILGYFGEEFSAAQCRKTCDNCNAGLIFEQREFSEYAIAAIRVVQAQRRITAVQRADIPMGRKYPRYEIRRSDDWYGMAKNLKKHKLVRVLG
;
A
#
# COMPACT_ATOMS: atom_id res chain seq x y z
N MET A 1 11.11 -13.82 5.12
CA MET A 1 10.62 -12.42 5.03
C MET A 1 9.54 -12.06 6.06
N SER A 2 9.32 -12.82 7.15
CA SER A 2 8.17 -12.55 8.04
C SER A 2 8.34 -11.34 8.96
N MET A 3 9.54 -11.10 9.52
CA MET A 3 9.74 -9.98 10.48
C MET A 3 9.76 -8.61 9.81
N LEU A 4 10.39 -8.48 8.63
CA LEU A 4 10.38 -7.22 7.88
C LEU A 4 8.94 -6.80 7.56
N ASN A 5 8.11 -7.75 7.09
CA ASN A 5 6.71 -7.46 6.78
C ASN A 5 5.92 -7.02 8.03
N ARG A 6 6.23 -7.56 9.22
CA ARG A 6 5.61 -7.09 10.48
C ARG A 6 5.97 -5.64 10.78
N VAL A 7 7.25 -5.26 10.64
CA VAL A 7 7.70 -3.88 10.86
C VAL A 7 7.09 -2.94 9.83
N THR A 8 7.04 -3.34 8.55
CA THR A 8 6.40 -2.54 7.50
C THR A 8 4.90 -2.35 7.76
N ALA A 9 4.19 -3.41 8.14
CA ALA A 9 2.76 -3.33 8.46
C ALA A 9 2.50 -2.36 9.63
N PHE A 10 3.32 -2.41 10.68
CA PHE A 10 3.27 -1.44 11.77
C PHE A 10 3.46 -0.01 11.24
N CYS A 11 4.51 0.26 10.46
CA CYS A 11 4.77 1.60 9.90
C CYS A 11 3.63 2.12 9.00
N ASP A 12 3.01 1.25 8.20
CA ASP A 12 1.94 1.60 7.27
C ASP A 12 0.56 1.74 7.92
N ASN A 13 0.40 1.18 9.12
CA ASN A 13 -0.81 1.32 9.90
C ASN A 13 -0.93 2.75 10.45
N LYS A 14 -1.99 3.45 10.08
CA LYS A 14 -2.28 4.82 10.55
C LYS A 14 -3.54 4.89 11.40
N SER A 15 -4.28 3.77 11.52
CA SER A 15 -5.56 3.71 12.20
C SER A 15 -5.45 3.16 13.61
N ASP A 16 -4.68 2.10 13.79
CA ASP A 16 -4.72 1.36 15.05
C ASP A 16 -3.76 1.98 16.07
N CYS A 17 -4.06 1.79 17.36
CA CYS A 17 -3.23 2.34 18.42
C CYS A 17 -1.82 1.73 18.38
N ARG A 18 -0.78 2.58 18.28
CA ARG A 18 0.62 2.12 18.29
C ARG A 18 0.98 1.22 19.47
N ARG A 19 0.44 1.52 20.65
CA ARG A 19 0.71 0.73 21.85
C ARG A 19 0.04 -0.64 21.82
N VAL A 20 -1.17 -0.72 21.27
CA VAL A 20 -1.84 -2.01 21.06
C VAL A 20 -0.99 -2.89 20.14
N GLU A 21 -0.48 -2.33 19.02
CA GLU A 21 0.35 -3.08 18.08
C GLU A 21 1.69 -3.54 18.69
N ILE A 22 2.40 -2.64 19.38
CA ILE A 22 3.70 -2.96 19.99
C ILE A 22 3.54 -3.99 21.11
N LEU A 23 2.61 -3.77 22.04
CA LEU A 23 2.41 -4.67 23.19
C LEU A 23 1.84 -6.02 22.76
N GLY A 24 0.91 -6.03 21.80
CA GLY A 24 0.38 -7.26 21.21
C GLY A 24 1.46 -8.10 20.51
N TYR A 25 2.48 -7.48 19.89
CA TYR A 25 3.62 -8.21 19.34
C TYR A 25 4.41 -8.97 20.42
N PHE A 26 4.46 -8.46 21.65
CA PHE A 26 5.09 -9.12 22.80
C PHE A 26 4.12 -10.00 23.60
N GLY A 27 2.88 -10.17 23.14
CA GLY A 27 1.86 -10.99 23.81
C GLY A 27 1.19 -10.31 25.02
N GLU A 28 1.32 -9.00 25.15
CA GLU A 28 0.70 -8.22 26.22
C GLU A 28 -0.70 -7.72 25.81
N GLU A 29 -1.68 -7.88 26.69
CA GLU A 29 -3.02 -7.33 26.48
C GLU A 29 -3.06 -5.82 26.77
N PHE A 30 -3.43 -5.04 25.77
CA PHE A 30 -3.60 -3.59 25.87
C PHE A 30 -4.74 -3.12 24.99
N SER A 31 -5.60 -2.25 25.53
CA SER A 31 -6.71 -1.63 24.79
C SER A 31 -6.37 -0.21 24.36
N ALA A 32 -6.95 0.25 23.24
CA ALA A 32 -6.76 1.62 22.78
C ALA A 32 -7.24 2.67 23.81
N ALA A 33 -8.22 2.34 24.67
CA ALA A 33 -8.68 3.20 25.75
C ALA A 33 -7.56 3.50 26.77
N GLN A 34 -6.72 2.52 27.10
CA GLN A 34 -5.57 2.69 28.00
C GLN A 34 -4.50 3.62 27.41
N CYS A 35 -4.48 3.83 26.08
CA CYS A 35 -3.55 4.77 25.44
C CYS A 35 -3.80 6.21 25.87
N ARG A 36 -5.06 6.59 26.18
CA ARG A 36 -5.46 7.95 26.54
C ARG A 36 -4.97 9.01 25.52
N LYS A 37 -5.05 8.67 24.21
CA LYS A 37 -4.64 9.53 23.09
C LYS A 37 -3.20 10.05 23.13
N THR A 38 -2.26 9.25 23.64
CA THR A 38 -0.83 9.65 23.75
C THR A 38 0.09 9.04 22.69
N CYS A 39 -0.45 8.34 21.68
CA CYS A 39 0.28 8.00 20.46
C CYS A 39 -0.26 8.81 19.27
N ASP A 40 0.54 8.89 18.20
CA ASP A 40 0.21 9.61 16.96
C ASP A 40 -1.13 9.14 16.37
N ASN A 41 -1.34 7.84 16.18
CA ASN A 41 -2.57 7.30 15.57
C ASN A 41 -3.82 7.65 16.40
N CYS A 42 -3.79 7.51 17.73
CA CYS A 42 -4.92 7.87 18.59
C CYS A 42 -5.15 9.38 18.71
N ASN A 43 -4.12 10.19 18.43
CA ASN A 43 -4.21 11.65 18.50
C ASN A 43 -4.55 12.29 17.14
N ALA A 44 -4.47 11.54 16.03
CA ALA A 44 -4.59 12.09 14.69
C ALA A 44 -6.00 12.57 14.32
N GLY A 45 -7.05 12.10 15.01
CA GLY A 45 -8.44 12.52 14.75
C GLY A 45 -8.93 12.19 13.34
N LEU A 46 -8.30 11.22 12.67
CA LEU A 46 -8.60 10.85 11.29
C LEU A 46 -9.86 9.99 11.20
N ILE A 47 -10.67 10.24 10.18
CA ILE A 47 -11.77 9.37 9.78
C ILE A 47 -11.25 8.45 8.68
N PHE A 48 -11.38 7.14 8.89
CA PHE A 48 -11.00 6.14 7.90
C PHE A 48 -12.23 5.68 7.12
N GLU A 49 -12.08 5.61 5.81
CA GLU A 49 -13.08 5.08 4.89
C GLU A 49 -12.51 3.81 4.23
N GLN A 50 -13.30 2.74 4.25
CA GLN A 50 -12.96 1.53 3.51
C GLN A 50 -13.30 1.74 2.03
N ARG A 51 -12.32 1.52 1.16
CA ARG A 51 -12.48 1.68 -0.28
C ARG A 51 -11.98 0.46 -1.03
N GLU A 52 -12.72 0.11 -2.07
CA GLU A 52 -12.42 -0.96 -3.01
C GLU A 52 -11.21 -0.56 -3.90
N PHE A 53 -10.24 -1.47 -4.05
CA PHE A 53 -9.04 -1.28 -4.88
C PHE A 53 -8.70 -2.49 -5.76
N SER A 54 -9.56 -3.50 -5.83
CA SER A 54 -9.31 -4.79 -6.48
C SER A 54 -9.05 -4.64 -7.97
N GLU A 55 -9.81 -3.77 -8.66
CA GLU A 55 -9.57 -3.52 -10.08
C GLU A 55 -8.14 -3.00 -10.36
N TYR A 56 -7.66 -2.07 -9.52
CA TYR A 56 -6.30 -1.53 -9.64
C TYR A 56 -5.24 -2.58 -9.28
N ALA A 57 -5.50 -3.43 -8.29
CA ALA A 57 -4.62 -4.53 -7.92
C ALA A 57 -4.50 -5.54 -9.07
N ILE A 58 -5.61 -5.93 -9.68
CA ILE A 58 -5.65 -6.84 -10.84
C ILE A 58 -4.87 -6.23 -12.00
N ALA A 59 -5.14 -4.96 -12.34
CA ALA A 59 -4.44 -4.28 -13.43
C ALA A 59 -2.92 -4.27 -13.21
N ALA A 60 -2.47 -3.95 -12.00
CA ALA A 60 -1.05 -3.96 -11.69
C ALA A 60 -0.42 -5.36 -11.74
N ILE A 61 -1.11 -6.40 -11.27
CA ILE A 61 -0.66 -7.80 -11.41
C ILE A 61 -0.50 -8.16 -12.88
N ARG A 62 -1.47 -7.80 -13.74
CA ARG A 62 -1.39 -8.03 -15.18
C ARG A 62 -0.22 -7.29 -15.83
N VAL A 63 0.06 -6.07 -15.41
CA VAL A 63 1.26 -5.33 -15.82
C VAL A 63 2.54 -6.07 -15.39
N VAL A 64 2.63 -6.55 -14.13
CA VAL A 64 3.79 -7.34 -13.69
C VAL A 64 3.98 -8.60 -14.52
N GLN A 65 2.90 -9.29 -14.86
CA GLN A 65 2.94 -10.52 -15.68
C GLN A 65 3.37 -10.24 -17.12
N ALA A 66 2.98 -9.10 -17.69
CA ALA A 66 3.29 -8.74 -19.07
C ALA A 66 4.73 -8.22 -19.26
N GLN A 67 5.32 -7.63 -18.22
CA GLN A 67 6.61 -6.95 -18.27
C GLN A 67 7.72 -7.81 -17.67
N ARG A 68 8.94 -7.75 -18.23
CA ARG A 68 10.03 -8.67 -17.82
C ARG A 68 10.82 -8.14 -16.63
N ARG A 69 11.14 -6.84 -16.61
CA ARG A 69 12.03 -6.24 -15.59
C ARG A 69 11.59 -4.83 -15.25
N ILE A 70 10.57 -4.72 -14.40
CA ILE A 70 10.10 -3.43 -13.90
C ILE A 70 10.30 -3.30 -12.39
N THR A 71 10.68 -2.10 -11.95
CA THR A 71 10.76 -1.73 -10.53
C THR A 71 9.37 -1.54 -9.93
N ALA A 72 9.25 -1.58 -8.59
CA ALA A 72 7.98 -1.32 -7.89
C ALA A 72 7.32 0.01 -8.31
N VAL A 73 8.12 1.04 -8.50
CA VAL A 73 7.67 2.37 -8.95
C VAL A 73 7.09 2.31 -10.37
N GLN A 74 7.75 1.59 -11.28
CA GLN A 74 7.34 1.47 -12.67
C GLN A 74 6.04 0.66 -12.82
N ARG A 75 5.79 -0.33 -11.97
CA ARG A 75 4.52 -1.09 -12.01
C ARG A 75 3.31 -0.26 -11.59
N ALA A 76 3.50 0.78 -10.78
CA ALA A 76 2.45 1.76 -10.48
C ALA A 76 2.33 2.81 -11.61
N ASP A 77 3.43 3.19 -12.24
CA ASP A 77 3.46 4.23 -13.26
C ASP A 77 2.69 3.85 -14.55
N ILE A 78 2.81 2.61 -15.01
CA ILE A 78 2.14 2.11 -16.23
C ILE A 78 0.60 2.19 -16.14
N PRO A 79 -0.07 1.60 -15.12
CA PRO A 79 -1.52 1.71 -15.00
C PRO A 79 -1.97 3.15 -14.70
N MET A 80 -1.10 4.02 -14.20
CA MET A 80 -1.38 5.46 -14.11
C MET A 80 -1.26 6.21 -15.44
N GLY A 81 -0.87 5.54 -16.53
CA GLY A 81 -0.71 6.14 -17.85
C GLY A 81 0.63 6.87 -18.04
N ARG A 82 1.65 6.56 -17.25
CA ARG A 82 3.01 7.12 -17.42
C ARG A 82 3.84 6.25 -18.36
N LYS A 83 4.86 6.85 -18.97
CA LYS A 83 5.67 6.20 -20.01
C LYS A 83 6.30 4.88 -19.53
N TYR A 84 6.30 3.89 -20.41
CA TYR A 84 7.03 2.64 -20.22
C TYR A 84 8.55 2.90 -20.11
N PRO A 85 9.30 2.05 -19.37
CA PRO A 85 10.75 2.10 -19.38
C PRO A 85 11.29 1.89 -20.79
N ARG A 86 12.35 2.60 -21.16
CA ARG A 86 12.94 2.55 -22.52
C ARG A 86 13.37 1.15 -22.97
N TYR A 87 13.68 0.26 -22.02
CA TYR A 87 14.12 -1.10 -22.28
C TYR A 87 12.97 -2.11 -22.40
N GLU A 88 11.73 -1.73 -22.09
CA GLU A 88 10.59 -2.64 -22.23
C GLU A 88 10.03 -2.60 -23.65
N ILE A 89 10.07 -3.77 -24.31
CA ILE A 89 9.58 -3.97 -25.67
C ILE A 89 8.08 -4.32 -25.63
N ARG A 90 7.67 -5.08 -24.62
CA ARG A 90 6.28 -5.51 -24.46
C ARG A 90 5.47 -4.37 -23.85
N ARG A 91 4.29 -4.12 -24.39
CA ARG A 91 3.34 -3.18 -23.80
C ARG A 91 2.15 -3.92 -23.21
N SER A 92 1.58 -3.32 -22.18
CA SER A 92 0.39 -3.80 -21.48
C SER A 92 -0.71 -2.76 -21.65
N ASP A 93 -0.98 -2.42 -22.91
CA ASP A 93 -1.81 -1.27 -23.29
C ASP A 93 -3.25 -1.39 -22.77
N ASP A 94 -3.76 -2.61 -22.60
CA ASP A 94 -5.08 -2.89 -22.01
C ASP A 94 -5.25 -2.30 -20.59
N TRP A 95 -4.15 -2.14 -19.86
CA TRP A 95 -4.13 -1.67 -18.47
C TRP A 95 -3.56 -0.25 -18.34
N TYR A 96 -3.12 0.35 -19.45
CA TYR A 96 -2.48 1.66 -19.46
C TYR A 96 -3.50 2.76 -19.17
N GLY A 97 -3.22 3.59 -18.16
CA GLY A 97 -4.09 4.71 -17.79
C GLY A 97 -5.36 4.35 -17.00
N MET A 98 -5.59 3.07 -16.68
CA MET A 98 -6.74 2.62 -15.87
C MET A 98 -6.78 3.26 -14.47
N ALA A 99 -5.61 3.56 -13.90
CA ALA A 99 -5.45 4.21 -12.60
C ALA A 99 -5.10 5.70 -12.69
N LYS A 100 -5.39 6.39 -13.82
CA LYS A 100 -5.03 7.80 -14.04
C LYS A 100 -5.50 8.76 -12.94
N ASN A 101 -6.65 8.47 -12.35
CA ASN A 101 -7.28 9.30 -11.32
C ASN A 101 -6.83 8.95 -9.89
N LEU A 102 -6.02 7.89 -9.72
CA LEU A 102 -5.56 7.46 -8.42
C LEU A 102 -4.25 8.16 -8.04
N LYS A 103 -4.13 8.62 -6.80
CA LYS A 103 -2.85 9.15 -6.30
C LYS A 103 -1.82 8.03 -6.26
N LYS A 104 -0.61 8.27 -6.78
CA LYS A 104 0.48 7.27 -6.86
C LYS A 104 0.73 6.53 -5.54
N HIS A 105 0.76 7.25 -4.42
CA HIS A 105 1.01 6.64 -3.11
C HIS A 105 -0.10 5.64 -2.69
N LYS A 106 -1.35 5.84 -3.12
CA LYS A 106 -2.43 4.87 -2.85
C LYS A 106 -2.23 3.61 -3.67
N LEU A 107 -1.85 3.76 -4.94
CA LEU A 107 -1.55 2.61 -5.80
C LEU A 107 -0.33 1.84 -5.29
N VAL A 108 0.76 2.53 -4.95
CA VAL A 108 1.96 1.89 -4.38
C VAL A 108 1.63 1.12 -3.11
N ARG A 109 0.77 1.64 -2.23
CA ARG A 109 0.30 0.93 -1.02
C ARG A 109 -0.51 -0.33 -1.33
N VAL A 110 -1.26 -0.36 -2.43
CA VAL A 110 -1.99 -1.56 -2.88
C VAL A 110 -1.04 -2.62 -3.47
N LEU A 111 0.15 -2.21 -3.95
CA LEU A 111 1.12 -3.08 -4.63
C LEU A 111 2.32 -3.49 -3.76
N GLY A 112 2.39 -2.97 -2.53
CA GLY A 112 3.47 -3.14 -1.57
C GLY A 112 3.15 -4.18 -0.52
#